data_AF-W2HN74-F1
#
_entry.id   AF-W2HN74-F1
#
_cell.length_a   1.000
_cell.length_b   1.000
_cell.length_c   1.000
_cell.angle_alpha   90.00
_cell.angle_beta   90.00
_cell.angle_gamma   90.00
#
_symmetry.space_group_name_H-M   'P 1'
#
loop_
_entity.id
_entity.type
_entity.pdbx_description
1 polymer ?
#
loop_
_entity_poly.entity_id
_entity_poly.type
_entity_poly.pdbx_seq_one_letter_code
_entity_poly.pdbx_strand_id
1 'polypeptide(L)'
;VINDNFGIVEGLMTTVHATTATQLPVDGPAKGGKDWRGGRGCGQNIIPSSTGAAKAVGKVLPVLNGKLTGMAFRVPTPDVSVVDLTCRLEKAASMDAIKAAVKAASEGELSGILGYTEDQVVSNDFLHDKRSSIFDAEACIALNDNFVKLVSWYDNEWGYSNRLVDLVLHMATVDK
;
A
#
# COMPACT_ATOMS: atom_id res chain seq x y z
N VAL A 1 -1.96 4.72 12.50
CA VAL A 1 -0.63 4.33 13.06
C VAL A 1 0.43 5.41 12.93
N ILE A 2 1.08 5.59 11.76
CA ILE A 2 2.25 6.49 11.64
C ILE A 2 1.89 7.94 11.97
N ASN A 3 0.81 8.45 11.39
CA ASN A 3 0.34 9.80 11.68
C ASN A 3 -0.03 9.99 13.17
N ASP A 4 -0.69 9.01 13.78
CA ASP A 4 -1.19 9.16 15.15
C ASP A 4 -0.05 9.16 16.19
N ASN A 5 1.04 8.42 15.91
CA ASN A 5 2.18 8.31 16.82
C ASN A 5 3.26 9.36 16.58
N PHE A 6 3.49 9.74 15.33
CA PHE A 6 4.64 10.54 14.93
C PHE A 6 4.30 11.78 14.10
N GLY A 7 3.06 11.88 13.61
CA GLY A 7 2.63 12.93 12.68
C GLY A 7 3.27 12.78 11.30
N ILE A 8 2.47 12.88 10.23
CA ILE A 8 3.00 12.98 8.87
C ILE A 8 2.93 14.45 8.45
N VAL A 9 4.08 15.02 8.11
CA VAL A 9 4.14 16.38 7.56
C VAL A 9 3.83 16.34 6.07
N GLU A 10 4.52 15.47 5.34
CA GLU A 10 4.34 15.22 3.91
C GLU A 10 4.84 13.83 3.54
N GLY A 11 4.33 13.25 2.47
CA GLY A 11 4.78 11.95 1.99
C GLY A 11 4.45 11.67 0.52
N LEU A 12 5.30 10.87 -0.09
CA LEU A 12 5.16 10.36 -1.44
C LEU A 12 5.12 8.84 -1.40
N MET A 13 4.14 8.30 -2.09
CA MET A 13 3.92 6.86 -2.17
C MET A 13 4.19 6.36 -3.59
N THR A 14 4.94 5.27 -3.69
CA THR A 14 4.96 4.44 -4.88
C THR A 14 4.31 3.11 -4.54
N THR A 15 3.43 2.59 -5.39
CA THR A 15 3.10 1.17 -5.32
C THR A 15 3.77 0.41 -6.46
N VAL A 16 4.56 -0.59 -6.11
CA VAL A 16 5.04 -1.59 -7.08
C VAL A 16 3.95 -2.66 -7.12
N HIS A 17 3.21 -2.66 -8.22
CA HIS A 17 1.91 -3.30 -8.28
C HIS A 17 1.89 -4.40 -9.34
N ALA A 18 1.26 -5.52 -9.00
CA ALA A 18 0.99 -6.59 -9.93
C ALA A 18 0.23 -6.11 -11.18
N THR A 19 0.33 -6.92 -12.23
CA THR A 19 -0.45 -6.75 -13.45
C THR A 19 -1.94 -6.92 -13.15
N THR A 20 -2.80 -6.17 -13.85
CA THR A 20 -4.26 -6.29 -13.72
C THR A 20 -4.93 -6.58 -15.05
N ALA A 21 -6.20 -6.98 -15.04
CA ALA A 21 -6.99 -7.32 -16.23
C ALA A 21 -7.15 -6.18 -17.26
N THR A 22 -6.74 -4.95 -16.93
CA THR A 22 -6.79 -3.80 -17.86
C THR A 22 -5.54 -3.70 -18.75
N GLN A 23 -4.47 -4.42 -18.41
CA GLN A 23 -3.23 -4.43 -19.19
C GLN A 23 -3.26 -5.51 -20.28
N LEU A 24 -2.39 -5.37 -21.27
CA LEU A 24 -2.37 -6.22 -22.46
C LEU A 24 -1.22 -7.23 -22.41
N PRO A 25 -1.40 -8.46 -22.93
CA PRO A 25 -0.31 -9.44 -23.00
C PRO A 25 0.80 -9.02 -23.97
N VAL A 26 0.45 -8.29 -25.03
CA VAL A 26 1.38 -7.72 -26.02
C VAL A 26 1.02 -6.26 -26.30
N ASP A 27 1.92 -5.53 -26.95
CA ASP A 27 1.73 -4.12 -27.27
C ASP A 27 0.46 -3.89 -28.10
N GLY A 28 -0.39 -2.96 -27.65
CA GLY A 28 -1.64 -2.62 -28.31
C GLY A 28 -2.27 -1.32 -27.79
N PRO A 29 -3.38 -0.89 -28.38
CA PRO A 29 -4.08 0.31 -27.94
C PRO A 29 -4.74 0.06 -26.59
N ALA A 30 -4.31 0.81 -25.57
CA ALA A 30 -5.00 0.79 -24.28
C ALA A 30 -6.45 1.23 -24.43
N LYS A 31 -7.34 0.62 -23.66
CA LYS A 31 -8.78 0.89 -23.71
C LYS A 31 -9.06 2.38 -23.48
N GLY A 32 -9.78 3.01 -24.41
CA GLY A 32 -10.12 4.44 -24.35
C GLY A 32 -8.98 5.40 -24.71
N GLY A 33 -7.79 4.91 -25.07
CA GLY A 33 -6.71 5.71 -25.68
C GLY A 33 -6.03 6.72 -24.76
N LYS A 34 -6.23 6.65 -23.43
CA LYS A 34 -5.69 7.63 -22.47
C LYS A 34 -4.40 7.19 -21.78
N ASP A 35 -4.26 5.90 -21.49
CA ASP A 35 -3.05 5.35 -20.84
C ASP A 35 -2.20 4.57 -21.84
N TRP A 36 -1.36 5.27 -22.60
CA TRP A 36 -0.53 4.64 -23.63
C TRP A 36 0.50 3.66 -23.05
N ARG A 37 0.93 3.89 -21.80
CA ARG A 37 1.88 3.02 -21.12
C ARG A 37 1.22 1.70 -20.74
N GLY A 38 -0.03 1.74 -20.27
CA GLY A 38 -0.83 0.56 -19.96
C GLY A 38 -1.16 -0.35 -21.16
N GLY A 39 -1.00 0.15 -22.39
CA GLY A 39 -1.14 -0.64 -23.61
C GLY A 39 0.11 -1.46 -23.99
N ARG A 40 1.24 -1.28 -23.28
CA ARG A 40 2.45 -2.06 -23.52
C ARG A 40 2.34 -3.44 -22.86
N GLY A 41 2.95 -4.45 -23.47
CA GLY A 41 2.83 -5.83 -22.99
C GLY A 41 3.29 -5.99 -21.53
N CYS A 42 2.43 -6.55 -20.69
CA CYS A 42 2.62 -6.55 -19.23
C CYS A 42 3.66 -7.55 -18.73
N GLY A 43 3.94 -8.62 -19.48
CA GLY A 43 4.86 -9.68 -19.07
C GLY A 43 6.34 -9.31 -19.14
N GLN A 44 6.68 -8.18 -19.78
CA GLN A 44 8.06 -7.82 -20.11
C GLN A 44 8.43 -6.38 -19.74
N ASN A 45 7.52 -5.60 -19.15
CA ASN A 45 7.74 -4.19 -18.87
C ASN A 45 7.55 -3.85 -17.39
N ILE A 46 8.34 -2.88 -16.93
CA ILE A 46 8.03 -2.07 -15.74
C ILE A 46 7.29 -0.83 -16.27
N ILE A 47 6.02 -0.67 -15.93
CA ILE A 47 5.14 0.32 -16.55
C ILE A 47 4.75 1.38 -15.51
N PRO A 48 5.30 2.61 -15.57
CA PRO A 48 4.88 3.66 -14.66
C PRO A 48 3.44 4.09 -14.98
N SER A 49 2.63 4.25 -13.94
CA SER A 49 1.20 4.54 -14.02
C SER A 49 0.79 5.55 -12.93
N SER A 50 -0.21 6.38 -13.22
CA SER A 50 -0.83 7.25 -12.21
C SER A 50 -1.76 6.46 -11.31
N THR A 51 -1.84 6.81 -10.02
CA THR A 51 -2.82 6.25 -9.09
C THR A 51 -3.48 7.35 -8.26
N GLY A 52 -4.77 7.18 -7.99
CA GLY A 52 -5.51 8.04 -7.06
C GLY A 52 -5.43 7.59 -5.61
N ALA A 53 -4.78 6.46 -5.30
CA ALA A 53 -4.85 5.81 -3.99
C ALA A 53 -4.33 6.69 -2.85
N ALA A 54 -3.12 7.26 -2.96
CA ALA A 54 -2.59 8.15 -1.93
C ALA A 54 -3.44 9.42 -1.75
N LYS A 55 -4.01 9.96 -2.83
CA LYS A 55 -4.96 11.08 -2.75
C LYS A 55 -6.26 10.68 -2.07
N ALA A 56 -6.71 9.43 -2.23
CA ALA A 56 -7.89 8.89 -1.56
C ALA A 56 -7.66 8.73 -0.05
N VAL A 57 -6.44 8.48 0.41
CA VAL A 57 -6.10 8.48 1.85
C VAL A 57 -6.48 9.83 2.49
N GLY A 58 -6.22 10.95 1.81
CA GLY A 58 -6.63 12.28 2.30
C GLY A 58 -8.15 12.49 2.39
N LYS A 59 -8.97 11.67 1.72
CA LYS A 59 -10.43 11.68 1.87
C LYS A 59 -10.89 10.85 3.06
N VAL A 60 -10.25 9.70 3.28
CA VAL A 60 -10.56 8.78 4.40
C VAL A 60 -10.03 9.35 5.72
N LEU A 61 -8.86 9.97 5.68
CA LEU A 61 -8.20 10.62 6.81
C LEU A 61 -8.01 12.12 6.48
N PRO A 62 -8.99 12.98 6.79
CA PRO A 62 -8.97 14.39 6.41
C PRO A 62 -7.72 15.17 6.88
N VAL A 63 -7.13 14.79 8.01
CA VAL A 63 -5.87 15.38 8.54
C VAL A 63 -4.67 15.19 7.60
N LEU A 64 -4.73 14.24 6.68
CA LEU A 64 -3.72 13.95 5.66
C LEU A 64 -4.06 14.53 4.28
N ASN A 65 -5.18 15.24 4.15
CA ASN A 65 -5.57 15.83 2.87
C ASN A 65 -4.53 16.84 2.38
N GLY A 66 -4.04 16.65 1.15
CA GLY A 66 -2.98 17.45 0.56
C GLY A 66 -1.56 17.10 1.02
N LYS A 67 -1.39 16.22 2.01
CA LYS A 67 -0.06 15.80 2.51
C LYS A 67 0.49 14.56 1.82
N LEU A 68 -0.38 13.75 1.21
CA LEU A 68 -0.02 12.50 0.55
C LEU A 68 -0.45 12.49 -0.91
N THR A 69 0.47 12.08 -1.79
CA THR A 69 0.21 11.73 -3.18
C THR A 69 1.16 10.63 -3.62
N GLY A 70 1.01 10.12 -4.84
CA GLY A 70 1.86 9.03 -5.30
C GLY A 70 1.66 8.61 -6.74
N MET A 71 2.41 7.58 -7.11
CA MET A 71 2.34 6.92 -8.41
C MET A 71 2.43 5.40 -8.24
N ALA A 72 2.43 4.67 -9.36
CA ALA A 72 2.61 3.23 -9.39
C ALA A 72 3.62 2.82 -10.46
N PHE A 73 4.28 1.68 -10.24
CA PHE A 73 4.91 0.90 -11.29
C PHE A 73 4.18 -0.44 -11.40
N ARG A 74 3.64 -0.76 -12.57
CA ARG A 74 3.13 -2.10 -12.85
C ARG A 74 4.31 -3.00 -13.20
N VAL A 75 4.39 -4.16 -12.58
CA VAL A 75 5.48 -5.13 -12.79
C VAL A 75 4.95 -6.51 -13.22
N PRO A 76 5.80 -7.37 -13.81
CA PRO A 76 5.40 -8.68 -14.33
C PRO A 76 5.14 -9.74 -13.25
N THR A 77 4.35 -9.41 -12.22
CA THR A 77 3.78 -10.38 -11.27
C THR A 77 2.26 -10.47 -11.50
N PRO A 78 1.67 -11.67 -11.40
CA PRO A 78 0.24 -11.86 -11.64
C PRO A 78 -0.63 -11.30 -10.51
N ASP A 79 -0.11 -11.29 -9.29
CA ASP A 79 -0.77 -10.81 -8.10
C ASP A 79 0.26 -10.41 -7.04
N VAL A 80 -0.23 -9.86 -5.92
CA VAL A 80 0.50 -9.26 -4.81
C VAL A 80 1.25 -7.99 -5.20
N SER A 81 1.07 -6.98 -4.37
CA SER A 81 1.63 -5.66 -4.56
C SER A 81 2.25 -5.15 -3.27
N VAL A 82 3.06 -4.10 -3.39
CA VAL A 82 3.73 -3.49 -2.24
C VAL A 82 3.60 -1.97 -2.31
N VAL A 83 3.39 -1.36 -1.14
CA VAL A 83 3.45 0.07 -0.91
C VAL A 83 4.85 0.42 -0.45
N ASP A 84 5.48 1.38 -1.10
CA ASP A 84 6.63 2.15 -0.64
C ASP A 84 6.14 3.55 -0.28
N LEU A 85 6.12 3.86 1.01
CA LEU A 85 5.78 5.18 1.53
C LEU A 85 7.04 5.86 2.04
N THR A 86 7.46 6.91 1.34
CA THR A 86 8.51 7.82 1.83
C THR A 86 7.86 9.04 2.46
N CYS A 87 8.11 9.30 3.73
CA CYS A 87 7.45 10.40 4.44
C CYS A 87 8.36 11.09 5.45
N ARG A 88 8.03 12.36 5.71
CA ARG A 88 8.65 13.17 6.75
C ARG A 88 7.76 13.20 7.98
N LEU A 89 8.33 12.80 9.12
CA LEU A 89 7.66 12.77 10.41
C LEU A 89 7.76 14.12 11.12
N GLU A 90 6.70 14.50 11.83
CA GLU A 90 6.67 15.71 12.65
C GLU A 90 7.49 15.52 13.93
N LYS A 91 7.26 14.39 14.62
CA LYS A 91 8.02 13.94 15.78
C LYS A 91 9.12 12.97 15.34
N ALA A 92 10.35 13.25 15.76
CA ALA A 92 11.49 12.38 15.51
C ALA A 92 11.26 10.99 16.15
N ALA A 93 11.60 9.92 15.42
CA ALA A 93 11.43 8.54 15.85
C ALA A 93 12.53 7.64 15.26
N SER A 94 13.05 6.72 16.09
CA SER A 94 13.90 5.64 15.60
C SER A 94 13.08 4.60 14.81
N MET A 95 13.75 3.83 13.95
CA MET A 95 13.09 2.72 13.25
C MET A 95 12.49 1.71 14.22
N ASP A 96 13.14 1.43 15.36
CA ASP A 96 12.61 0.53 16.38
C ASP A 96 11.32 1.06 17.00
N ALA A 97 11.21 2.38 17.24
CA ALA A 97 9.99 2.99 17.75
C ALA A 97 8.84 2.89 16.72
N ILE A 98 9.15 3.07 15.43
CA ILE A 98 8.18 2.90 14.35
C ILE A 98 7.72 1.45 14.26
N LYS A 99 8.67 0.49 14.24
CA LYS A 99 8.41 -0.95 14.24
C LYS A 99 7.51 -1.36 15.41
N ALA A 100 7.83 -0.90 16.63
CA ALA A 100 7.05 -1.19 17.83
C ALA A 100 5.62 -0.63 17.75
N ALA A 101 5.44 0.60 17.26
CA ALA A 101 4.11 1.21 17.11
C ALA A 101 3.25 0.44 16.08
N VAL A 102 3.85 0.01 14.97
CA VAL A 102 3.16 -0.78 13.94
C VAL A 102 2.82 -2.17 14.43
N LYS A 103 3.76 -2.86 15.11
CA LYS A 103 3.53 -4.16 15.72
C LYS A 103 2.39 -4.10 16.74
N ALA A 104 2.41 -3.12 17.65
CA ALA A 104 1.35 -2.93 18.64
C ALA A 104 -0.02 -2.70 18.00
N ALA A 105 -0.11 -1.89 16.94
CA ALA A 105 -1.36 -1.70 16.21
C ALA A 105 -1.84 -2.99 15.51
N SER A 106 -0.91 -3.77 14.93
CA SER A 106 -1.21 -5.04 14.25
C SER A 106 -1.71 -6.14 15.21
N GLU A 107 -1.26 -6.12 16.47
CA GLU A 107 -1.67 -7.08 17.51
C GLU A 107 -2.86 -6.57 18.33
N GLY A 108 -3.23 -5.29 18.16
CA GLY A 108 -4.29 -4.60 18.90
C GLY A 108 -5.45 -4.15 18.00
N GLU A 109 -5.65 -2.83 17.92
CA GLU A 109 -6.81 -2.20 17.27
C GLU A 109 -6.99 -2.54 15.78
N LEU A 110 -5.92 -2.89 15.08
CA LEU A 110 -5.95 -3.23 13.65
C LEU A 110 -5.70 -4.72 13.41
N SER A 111 -5.88 -5.57 14.42
CA SER A 111 -5.75 -7.02 14.28
C SER A 111 -6.66 -7.57 13.19
N GLY A 112 -6.09 -8.41 12.31
CA GLY A 112 -6.77 -8.95 11.13
C GLY A 112 -6.84 -8.00 9.93
N ILE A 113 -6.52 -6.71 10.10
CA ILE A 113 -6.43 -5.72 9.02
C ILE A 113 -4.97 -5.39 8.69
N LEU A 114 -4.17 -5.09 9.72
CA LEU A 114 -2.75 -4.80 9.64
C LEU A 114 -1.95 -5.99 10.15
N GLY A 115 -0.96 -6.43 9.38
CA GLY A 115 0.05 -7.41 9.76
C GLY A 115 1.41 -6.77 9.97
N TYR A 116 2.32 -7.52 10.56
CA TYR A 116 3.71 -7.16 10.78
C TYR A 116 4.59 -8.41 10.58
N THR A 117 5.73 -8.25 9.92
CA THR A 117 6.73 -9.32 9.74
C THR A 117 8.15 -8.79 9.83
N GLU A 118 9.05 -9.64 10.34
CA GLU A 118 10.52 -9.47 10.36
C GLU A 118 11.21 -10.55 9.51
N ASP A 119 10.43 -11.44 8.90
CA ASP A 119 10.95 -12.51 8.05
C ASP A 119 11.45 -11.94 6.71
N GLN A 120 12.38 -12.66 6.06
CA GLN A 120 12.91 -12.31 4.74
C GLN A 120 11.94 -12.76 3.63
N VAL A 121 10.80 -12.08 3.57
CA VAL A 121 9.66 -12.38 2.71
C VAL A 121 9.80 -11.81 1.30
N VAL A 122 9.05 -12.38 0.36
CA VAL A 122 8.84 -11.87 -0.99
C VAL A 122 7.35 -11.92 -1.36
N SER A 123 6.98 -11.31 -2.49
CA SER A 123 5.58 -11.19 -2.94
C SER A 123 4.75 -12.49 -2.83
N ASN A 124 5.28 -13.63 -3.28
CA ASN A 124 4.53 -14.89 -3.28
C ASN A 124 4.15 -15.40 -1.87
N ASP A 125 4.86 -14.98 -0.82
CA ASP A 125 4.56 -15.37 0.56
C ASP A 125 3.23 -14.76 1.06
N PHE A 126 2.70 -13.76 0.34
CA PHE A 126 1.46 -13.07 0.65
C PHE A 126 0.28 -13.45 -0.22
N LEU A 127 0.45 -14.40 -1.16
CA LEU A 127 -0.68 -14.91 -1.94
C LEU A 127 -1.74 -15.47 -0.99
N HIS A 128 -2.97 -15.02 -1.18
CA HIS A 128 -4.12 -15.42 -0.35
C HIS A 128 -4.06 -14.94 1.11
N ASP A 129 -3.24 -13.92 1.41
CA ASP A 129 -3.27 -13.24 2.70
C ASP A 129 -4.46 -12.27 2.79
N LYS A 130 -5.28 -12.45 3.83
CA LYS A 130 -6.53 -11.69 4.00
C LYS A 130 -6.32 -10.27 4.53
N ARG A 131 -5.12 -9.95 5.04
CA ARG A 131 -4.84 -8.65 5.65
C ARG A 131 -4.74 -7.57 4.57
N SER A 132 -5.09 -6.34 4.93
CA SER A 132 -5.08 -5.21 3.97
C SER A 132 -3.70 -4.61 3.77
N SER A 133 -2.81 -4.81 4.76
CA SER A 133 -1.47 -4.24 4.79
C SER A 133 -0.63 -5.11 5.72
N ILE A 134 0.54 -5.55 5.29
CA ILE A 134 1.50 -6.29 6.11
C ILE A 134 2.80 -5.49 6.11
N PHE A 135 3.19 -4.94 7.25
CA PHE A 135 4.39 -4.14 7.38
C PHE A 135 5.64 -5.02 7.36
N ASP A 136 6.59 -4.69 6.49
CA ASP A 136 7.85 -5.41 6.34
C ASP A 136 8.96 -4.66 7.07
N ALA A 137 9.28 -5.12 8.27
CA ALA A 137 10.19 -4.41 9.17
C ALA A 137 11.63 -4.35 8.64
N GLU A 138 12.07 -5.38 7.93
CA GLU A 138 13.45 -5.48 7.44
C GLU A 138 13.63 -4.80 6.07
N ALA A 139 12.56 -4.57 5.31
CA ALA A 139 12.60 -3.77 4.08
C ALA A 139 12.51 -2.25 4.33
N CYS A 140 12.17 -1.81 5.55
CA CYS A 140 12.09 -0.39 5.89
C CYS A 140 13.47 0.24 6.14
N ILE A 141 13.62 1.53 5.85
CA ILE A 141 14.88 2.26 6.06
C ILE A 141 14.63 3.71 6.47
N ALA A 142 15.42 4.22 7.42
CA ALA A 142 15.43 5.63 7.81
C ALA A 142 16.69 6.31 7.27
N LEU A 143 16.53 7.52 6.71
CA LEU A 143 17.67 8.40 6.40
C LEU A 143 18.13 9.14 7.67
N ASN A 144 17.16 9.56 8.48
CA ASN A 144 17.33 10.18 9.79
C ASN A 144 16.04 10.02 10.59
N ASP A 145 16.02 10.48 11.83
CA ASP A 145 14.89 10.29 12.76
C ASP A 145 13.58 10.95 12.30
N ASN A 146 13.60 11.84 11.30
CA ASN A 146 12.40 12.49 10.76
C ASN A 146 12.08 12.09 9.32
N PHE A 147 12.91 11.30 8.63
CA PHE A 147 12.69 10.98 7.21
C PHE A 147 12.90 9.50 6.95
N VAL A 148 11.80 8.82 6.65
CA VAL A 148 11.72 7.37 6.62
C VAL A 148 11.06 6.86 5.34
N LYS A 149 11.45 5.66 4.93
CA LYS A 149 10.82 4.87 3.88
C LYS A 149 10.25 3.60 4.52
N LEU A 150 8.94 3.43 4.39
CA LEU A 150 8.17 2.35 4.99
C LEU A 150 7.61 1.45 3.89
N VAL A 151 7.73 0.14 4.09
CA VAL A 151 7.33 -0.88 3.12
C VAL A 151 6.19 -1.70 3.68
N SER A 152 5.14 -1.91 2.87
CA SER A 152 4.03 -2.78 3.26
C SER A 152 3.44 -3.55 2.10
N TRP A 153 3.36 -4.87 2.25
CA TRP A 153 2.77 -5.79 1.30
C TRP A 153 1.25 -5.81 1.40
N TYR A 154 0.61 -6.18 0.29
CA TYR A 154 -0.81 -6.49 0.25
C TYR A 154 -1.11 -7.39 -0.95
N ASP A 155 -1.95 -8.39 -0.72
CA ASP A 155 -2.63 -9.08 -1.80
C ASP A 155 -3.73 -8.15 -2.34
N ASN A 156 -3.53 -7.64 -3.55
CA ASN A 156 -4.42 -6.66 -4.16
C ASN A 156 -5.76 -7.25 -4.59
N GLU A 157 -5.88 -8.56 -4.73
CA GLU A 157 -7.14 -9.24 -5.05
C GLU A 157 -7.83 -9.72 -3.77
N TRP A 158 -7.15 -10.54 -2.98
CA TRP A 158 -7.73 -11.25 -1.85
C TRP A 158 -7.94 -10.37 -0.63
N GLY A 159 -6.93 -9.58 -0.23
CA GLY A 159 -7.04 -8.67 0.91
C GLY A 159 -8.17 -7.65 0.71
N TYR A 160 -8.23 -7.04 -0.47
CA TYR A 160 -9.30 -6.11 -0.83
C TYR A 160 -10.69 -6.77 -0.87
N SER A 161 -10.79 -7.98 -1.44
CA SER A 161 -12.06 -8.72 -1.50
C SER A 161 -12.62 -9.03 -0.12
N ASN A 162 -11.76 -9.42 0.84
CA ASN A 162 -12.19 -9.64 2.23
C ASN A 162 -12.67 -8.33 2.87
N ARG A 163 -11.99 -7.20 2.64
CA ARG A 163 -12.44 -5.88 3.16
C ARG A 163 -13.80 -5.45 2.62
N LEU A 164 -14.13 -5.79 1.39
CA LEU A 164 -15.45 -5.50 0.82
C LEU A 164 -16.55 -6.29 1.55
N VAL A 165 -16.30 -7.57 1.84
CA VAL A 165 -17.23 -8.39 2.63
C VAL A 165 -17.37 -7.84 4.05
N ASP A 166 -16.26 -7.51 4.72
CA ASP A 166 -16.25 -6.94 6.06
C ASP A 166 -17.05 -5.62 6.11
N LEU A 167 -16.92 -4.77 5.10
CA LEU A 167 -17.67 -3.52 4.99
C LEU A 167 -19.18 -3.76 4.87
N VAL A 168 -19.60 -4.71 4.01
CA VAL A 168 -21.03 -5.04 3.86
C VAL A 168 -21.61 -5.57 5.17
N LEU A 169 -20.87 -6.44 5.87
CA LEU A 169 -21.27 -6.95 7.18
C LEU A 169 -21.38 -5.80 8.20
N HIS A 170 -20.42 -4.88 8.21
CA HIS A 170 -20.47 -3.70 9.08
C HIS A 170 -21.69 -2.83 8.79
N MET A 171 -21.97 -2.50 7.52
CA MET A 171 -23.16 -1.73 7.13
C MET A 171 -24.44 -2.39 7.64
N ALA A 172 -24.57 -3.71 7.51
CA ALA A 172 -25.73 -4.45 8.02
C ALA A 172 -25.86 -4.41 9.55
N THR A 173 -24.78 -4.13 10.30
CA THR A 173 -24.86 -3.89 11.76
C THR A 173 -25.24 -2.45 12.11
N VAL A 174 -24.91 -1.48 11.25
CA VAL A 174 -25.18 -0.05 11.46
C VAL A 174 -26.58 0.36 10.98
N ASP A 175 -27.08 -0.28 9.93
CA ASP A 175 -28.41 -0.01 9.33
C ASP A 175 -29.57 -0.55 10.19
N LYS A 176 -29.29 -1.29 11.27
CA LYS A 176 -30.28 -1.78 12.23
C LYS A 176 -30.61 -0.71 13.27
#